data_AF-A0A397AUZ9-F1
#
_entry.id   AF-A0A397AUZ9-F1
#
_cell.length_a   1.000
_cell.length_b   1.000
_cell.length_c   1.000
_cell.angle_alpha   90.00
_cell.angle_beta   90.00
_cell.angle_gamma   90.00
#
_symmetry.space_group_name_H-M   'P 1'
#
loop_
_entity.id
_entity.type
_entity.pdbx_description
1 polymer ?
#
loop_
_entity_poly.entity_id
_entity_poly.type
_entity_poly.pdbx_seq_one_letter_code
_entity_poly.pdbx_strand_id
1 'polypeptide(L)'
;SKVADKNHAGDDRAQQLDNSPLTADEIRSRIVCSDKPVKSQLTPSLSIEYAFVTQRGYYPDAVDKPNQDSYTIIPNFAGDPTKIFFGIFDGHGATGDLCSVFARKEVPDRLQKLMGKANASVPFTEIYSNCFTDTNAKV
;
A
#
# COMPACT_ATOMS: atom_id res chain seq x y z
N SER A 1 -3.67 -38.53 29.45
CA SER A 1 -2.89 -39.04 28.32
C SER A 1 -2.78 -38.00 27.23
N LYS A 2 -1.53 -37.63 26.92
CA LYS A 2 -0.93 -37.02 25.72
C LYS A 2 -1.72 -35.95 24.92
N VAL A 3 -1.17 -34.75 25.05
CA VAL A 3 -1.15 -33.63 24.10
C VAL A 3 -0.69 -34.10 22.70
N ALA A 4 -1.29 -33.54 21.65
CA ALA A 4 -0.73 -33.56 20.31
C ALA A 4 -0.95 -32.18 19.68
N ASP A 5 -0.02 -31.26 19.94
CA ASP A 5 0.25 -30.10 19.11
C ASP A 5 0.79 -30.58 17.76
N LYS A 6 0.06 -30.30 16.67
CA LYS A 6 0.60 -30.37 15.31
C LYS A 6 0.82 -28.96 14.80
N ASN A 7 2.03 -28.47 15.04
CA ASN A 7 2.63 -27.41 14.24
C ASN A 7 2.62 -27.84 12.77
N HIS A 8 1.81 -27.17 11.94
CA HIS A 8 1.75 -27.42 10.49
C HIS A 8 2.02 -26.16 9.64
N ALA A 9 2.58 -25.10 10.24
CA ALA A 9 2.88 -23.85 9.55
C ALA A 9 4.36 -23.74 9.07
N GLY A 10 5.17 -24.79 9.23
CA GLY A 10 6.62 -24.75 8.99
C GLY A 10 7.12 -25.35 7.67
N ASP A 11 6.30 -26.10 6.94
CA ASP A 11 6.76 -26.95 5.82
C ASP A 11 6.52 -26.32 4.43
N ASP A 12 5.42 -25.57 4.27
CA ASP A 12 5.04 -24.98 2.97
C ASP A 12 6.02 -23.91 2.45
N ARG A 13 6.65 -23.14 3.34
CA ARG A 13 7.64 -22.10 2.96
C ARG A 13 8.93 -22.70 2.43
N ALA A 14 9.35 -23.87 2.94
CA ALA A 14 10.56 -24.54 2.50
C ALA A 14 10.35 -25.20 1.13
N GLN A 15 9.18 -25.81 0.91
CA GLN A 15 8.82 -26.45 -0.37
C GLN A 15 8.59 -25.44 -1.51
N GLN A 16 8.11 -24.23 -1.21
CA GLN A 16 7.96 -23.17 -2.23
C GLN A 16 9.30 -22.64 -2.77
N LEU A 17 10.37 -22.66 -1.98
CA LEU A 17 11.69 -22.21 -2.41
C LEU A 17 12.35 -23.21 -3.39
N ASP A 18 12.07 -24.50 -3.25
CA ASP A 18 12.68 -25.58 -4.07
C ASP A 18 12.19 -25.57 -5.53
N ASN A 19 11.00 -25.03 -5.78
CA ASN A 19 10.41 -24.92 -7.13
C ASN A 19 10.38 -23.48 -7.68
N SER A 20 11.04 -22.53 -7.01
CA SER A 20 11.07 -21.14 -7.44
C SER A 20 12.10 -20.94 -8.57
N PRO A 21 11.76 -20.22 -9.65
CA PRO A 21 12.74 -19.82 -10.66
C PRO A 21 13.73 -18.76 -10.14
N LEU A 22 13.49 -18.20 -8.95
CA LEU A 22 14.33 -17.21 -8.29
C LEU A 22 14.99 -17.81 -7.05
N THR A 23 16.26 -17.46 -6.86
CA THR A 23 17.00 -17.69 -5.62
C THR A 23 16.40 -16.91 -4.45
N ALA A 24 16.72 -17.32 -3.22
CA ALA A 24 16.27 -16.61 -2.03
C ALA A 24 16.79 -15.15 -1.98
N ASP A 25 17.98 -14.88 -2.51
CA ASP A 25 18.53 -13.53 -2.60
C ASP A 25 17.77 -12.66 -3.61
N GLU A 26 17.40 -13.21 -4.77
CA GLU A 26 16.59 -12.49 -5.76
C GLU A 26 15.16 -12.24 -5.28
N ILE A 27 14.59 -13.13 -4.48
CA ILE A 27 13.30 -12.89 -3.81
C ILE A 27 13.45 -11.75 -2.81
N ARG A 28 14.49 -11.78 -1.97
CA ARG A 28 14.74 -10.72 -0.96
C ARG A 28 14.97 -9.36 -1.61
N SER A 29 15.74 -9.31 -2.70
CA SER A 29 16.02 -8.05 -3.40
C SER A 29 14.79 -7.43 -4.08
N ARG A 30 13.70 -8.19 -4.20
CA ARG A 30 12.41 -7.73 -4.74
C ARG A 30 11.45 -7.22 -3.67
N ILE A 31 11.76 -7.40 -2.39
CA ILE A 31 10.93 -6.99 -1.25
C ILE A 31 11.40 -5.62 -0.75
N VAL A 32 10.46 -4.69 -0.58
CA VAL A 32 10.67 -3.42 0.11
C VAL A 32 9.65 -3.35 1.24
N CYS A 33 10.12 -3.13 2.46
CA CYS A 33 9.26 -3.06 3.63
C CYS A 33 9.71 -1.96 4.60
N SER A 34 8.86 -1.63 5.57
CA SER A 34 9.26 -0.81 6.71
C SER A 34 10.23 -1.59 7.60
N ASP A 35 11.30 -0.93 8.05
CA ASP A 35 12.28 -1.54 8.98
C ASP A 35 11.64 -2.02 10.28
N LYS A 36 10.62 -1.29 10.76
CA LYS A 36 9.86 -1.60 11.98
C LYS A 36 8.44 -1.03 11.87
N PRO A 37 7.49 -1.57 12.65
CA PRO A 37 6.19 -0.93 12.79
C PRO A 37 6.30 0.50 13.33
N VAL A 38 5.46 1.38 12.81
CA VAL A 38 5.31 2.76 13.23
C VAL A 38 4.10 2.85 14.15
N LYS A 39 4.29 3.42 15.34
CA LYS A 39 3.23 3.71 16.30
C LYS A 39 2.83 5.18 16.21
N SER A 40 1.54 5.48 16.21
CA SER A 40 1.00 6.84 16.18
C SER A 40 -0.17 6.96 17.14
N GLN A 41 -0.11 7.94 18.04
CA GLN A 41 -1.22 8.29 18.92
C GLN A 41 -2.11 9.33 18.21
N LEU A 42 -3.35 8.98 17.91
CA LEU A 42 -4.30 9.87 17.20
C LEU A 42 -5.11 10.73 18.16
N THR A 43 -5.57 10.12 19.25
CA THR A 43 -6.27 10.80 20.35
C THR A 43 -5.80 10.19 21.67
N PRO A 44 -6.10 10.74 22.85
CA PRO A 44 -5.73 10.11 24.12
C PRO A 44 -6.24 8.67 24.30
N SER A 45 -7.33 8.31 23.61
CA SER A 45 -7.96 6.99 23.68
C SER A 45 -7.69 6.09 22.46
N LEU A 46 -7.06 6.61 21.40
CA LEU A 46 -6.83 5.88 20.16
C LEU A 46 -5.38 5.99 19.70
N SER A 47 -4.72 4.84 19.57
CA SER A 47 -3.43 4.69 18.91
C SER A 47 -3.52 3.66 17.79
N ILE A 48 -2.62 3.77 16.82
CA ILE A 48 -2.49 2.84 15.70
C ILE A 48 -1.02 2.43 15.56
N GLU A 49 -0.80 1.17 15.20
CA GLU A 49 0.50 0.63 14.83
C GLU A 49 0.40 0.04 13.42
N TYR A 50 1.31 0.42 12.53
CA TYR A 50 1.27 0.02 11.12
C TYR A 50 2.66 -0.25 10.56
N ALA A 51 2.73 -1.09 9.54
CA ALA A 51 3.93 -1.44 8.78
C ALA A 51 3.53 -1.62 7.31
N PHE A 52 4.51 -1.63 6.40
CA PHE A 52 4.25 -1.92 4.99
C PHE A 52 5.25 -2.94 4.44
N VAL A 53 4.80 -3.68 3.43
CA VAL A 53 5.63 -4.52 2.57
C VAL A 53 5.07 -4.44 1.16
N THR A 54 5.95 -4.34 0.18
CA THR A 54 5.62 -4.48 -1.23
C THR A 54 6.66 -5.37 -1.88
N GLN A 55 6.25 -6.18 -2.84
CA GLN A 55 7.12 -7.14 -3.50
C GLN A 55 6.95 -7.00 -5.00
N ARG A 56 8.05 -6.74 -5.70
CA ARG A 56 8.08 -6.78 -7.15
C ARG A 56 7.81 -8.20 -7.63
N GLY A 57 6.80 -8.38 -8.48
CA GLY A 57 6.48 -9.65 -9.12
C GLY A 57 7.63 -10.22 -9.98
N TYR A 58 7.45 -11.46 -10.43
CA TYR A 58 8.36 -12.13 -11.36
C TYR A 58 7.65 -12.44 -12.67
N TYR A 59 8.17 -11.88 -13.75
CA TYR A 59 7.77 -12.19 -15.13
C TYR A 59 9.00 -12.73 -15.86
N PRO A 60 9.04 -14.03 -16.25
CA PRO A 60 10.21 -14.65 -16.86
C PRO A 60 10.71 -13.92 -18.12
N ASP A 61 9.78 -13.35 -18.87
CA ASP A 61 9.96 -12.59 -20.10
C ASP A 61 10.26 -11.09 -19.86
N ALA A 62 10.12 -10.61 -18.63
CA ALA A 62 10.32 -9.22 -18.25
C ALA A 62 10.94 -9.11 -16.84
N VAL A 63 12.14 -9.67 -16.68
CA VAL A 63 12.85 -9.77 -15.38
C VAL A 63 13.10 -8.42 -14.71
N ASP A 64 13.27 -7.38 -15.52
CA ASP A 64 13.52 -6.00 -15.11
C ASP A 64 12.25 -5.15 -14.97
N LYS A 65 11.07 -5.74 -15.21
CA LYS A 65 9.80 -5.02 -15.07
C LYS A 65 9.71 -4.40 -13.67
N PRO A 66 9.44 -3.09 -13.54
CA PRO A 66 9.37 -2.42 -12.25
C PRO A 66 8.22 -2.98 -11.40
N ASN A 67 8.28 -2.72 -10.09
CA ASN A 67 7.14 -2.99 -9.23
C ASN A 67 5.99 -2.04 -9.64
N GLN A 68 4.84 -2.61 -9.97
CA GLN A 68 3.68 -1.83 -10.36
C GLN A 68 2.79 -1.47 -9.18
N ASP A 69 3.03 -2.07 -8.01
CA ASP A 69 2.45 -1.64 -6.74
C ASP A 69 3.15 -0.39 -6.24
N SER A 70 2.37 0.55 -5.72
CA SER A 70 2.89 1.66 -4.95
C SER A 70 1.99 1.96 -3.76
N TYR A 71 2.53 2.64 -2.75
CA TYR A 71 1.77 2.98 -1.55
C TYR A 71 2.15 4.38 -1.06
N THR A 72 1.27 4.99 -0.27
CA THR A 72 1.56 6.22 0.48
C THR A 72 0.96 6.12 1.87
N ILE A 73 1.68 6.64 2.86
CA ILE A 73 1.22 6.77 4.24
C ILE A 73 1.47 8.21 4.65
N ILE A 74 0.40 8.94 4.96
CA ILE A 74 0.46 10.37 5.28
C ILE A 74 -0.16 10.57 6.66
N PRO A 75 0.65 10.54 7.74
CA PRO A 75 0.23 11.00 9.05
C PRO A 75 -0.16 12.48 9.02
N ASN A 76 -0.97 12.91 9.99
CA ASN A 76 -1.48 14.29 10.06
C ASN A 76 -2.18 14.73 8.78
N PHE A 77 -2.99 13.84 8.19
CA PHE A 77 -3.57 14.06 6.87
C PHE A 77 -4.46 15.31 6.88
N ALA A 78 -4.33 16.14 5.84
CA ALA A 78 -5.00 17.44 5.74
C ALA A 78 -4.71 18.39 6.91
N GLY A 79 -3.57 18.23 7.60
CA GLY A 79 -3.19 19.05 8.76
C GLY A 79 -3.88 18.65 10.05
N ASP A 80 -4.59 17.52 10.07
CA ASP A 80 -5.29 17.02 11.25
C ASP A 80 -4.52 15.86 11.90
N PRO A 81 -3.96 16.04 13.12
CA PRO A 81 -3.18 15.00 13.80
C PRO A 81 -3.98 13.77 14.19
N THR A 82 -5.32 13.84 14.14
CA THR A 82 -6.20 12.70 14.41
C THR A 82 -6.44 11.83 13.17
N LYS A 83 -5.93 12.24 12.00
CA LYS A 83 -6.15 11.58 10.71
C LYS A 83 -4.86 11.07 10.10
N ILE A 84 -4.92 9.89 9.50
CA ILE A 84 -3.87 9.32 8.65
C ILE A 84 -4.51 8.89 7.33
N PHE A 85 -3.84 9.16 6.22
CA PHE A 85 -4.20 8.59 4.92
C PHE A 85 -3.28 7.41 4.60
N PHE A 86 -3.88 6.27 4.28
CA PHE A 86 -3.20 5.09 3.74
C PHE A 86 -3.73 4.87 2.32
N GLY A 87 -2.85 4.81 1.33
CA GLY A 87 -3.20 4.48 -0.05
C GLY A 87 -2.31 3.37 -0.58
N ILE A 88 -2.92 2.37 -1.21
CA ILE A 88 -2.26 1.27 -1.91
C ILE A 88 -2.81 1.27 -3.34
N PHE A 89 -1.92 1.24 -4.32
CA PHE A 89 -2.23 1.42 -5.73
C PHE A 89 -1.61 0.28 -6.52
N ASP A 90 -2.46 -0.64 -6.98
CA ASP A 90 -2.10 -1.75 -7.88
C ASP A 90 -2.14 -1.25 -9.33
N GLY A 91 -0.95 -1.08 -9.89
CA GLY A 91 -0.78 -0.71 -11.28
C GLY A 91 -0.79 -1.94 -12.19
N HIS A 92 -1.46 -1.85 -13.34
CA HIS A 92 -1.49 -2.95 -14.31
C HIS A 92 -1.18 -2.49 -15.74
N GLY A 93 -0.77 -3.45 -16.58
CA GLY A 93 -0.49 -3.23 -18.00
C GLY A 93 0.91 -2.69 -18.27
N ALA A 94 1.14 -2.23 -19.50
CA ALA A 94 2.45 -1.82 -19.98
C ALA A 94 3.02 -0.60 -19.22
N THR A 95 2.16 0.28 -18.71
CA THR A 95 2.51 1.50 -17.98
C THR A 95 1.96 1.51 -16.56
N GLY A 96 1.68 0.34 -15.99
CA GLY A 96 1.03 0.21 -14.68
C GLY A 96 1.80 0.86 -13.54
N ASP A 97 3.13 0.80 -13.57
CA ASP A 97 4.01 1.48 -12.61
C ASP A 97 3.87 3.01 -12.68
N LEU A 98 3.78 3.58 -13.88
CA LEU A 98 3.55 5.01 -14.05
C LEU A 98 2.16 5.41 -13.53
N CYS A 99 1.15 4.61 -13.82
CA CYS A 99 -0.23 4.84 -13.35
C CYS A 99 -0.32 4.77 -11.82
N SER A 100 0.31 3.77 -11.19
CA SER A 100 0.25 3.64 -9.73
C SER A 100 1.04 4.76 -9.04
N VAL A 101 2.22 5.13 -9.56
CA VAL A 101 3.01 6.26 -9.07
C VAL A 101 2.26 7.59 -9.20
N PHE A 102 1.55 7.79 -10.31
CA PHE A 102 0.68 8.96 -10.52
C PHE A 102 -0.46 8.99 -9.49
N ALA A 103 -1.21 7.90 -9.34
CA ALA A 103 -2.32 7.82 -8.39
C ALA A 103 -1.84 8.04 -6.95
N ARG A 104 -0.72 7.42 -6.57
CA ARG A 104 -0.06 7.60 -5.26
C ARG A 104 0.19 9.06 -4.92
N LYS A 105 0.58 9.87 -5.91
CA LYS A 105 0.87 11.29 -5.72
C LYS A 105 -0.40 12.14 -5.74
N GLU A 106 -1.25 11.93 -6.74
CA GLU A 106 -2.32 12.87 -7.07
C GLU A 106 -3.59 12.65 -6.24
N VAL A 107 -3.95 11.41 -5.91
CA VAL A 107 -5.14 11.11 -5.10
C VAL A 107 -5.11 11.79 -3.72
N PRO A 108 -4.07 11.64 -2.88
CA PRO A 108 -4.07 12.30 -1.57
C PRO A 108 -4.07 13.84 -1.66
N ASP A 109 -3.30 14.41 -2.60
CA ASP A 109 -3.28 15.87 -2.83
C ASP A 109 -4.64 16.40 -3.28
N ARG A 110 -5.31 15.69 -4.19
CA ARG A 110 -6.65 16.05 -4.66
C ARG A 110 -7.68 15.94 -3.55
N LEU A 111 -7.66 14.85 -2.79
CA LEU A 111 -8.60 14.63 -1.69
C LEU A 111 -8.49 15.77 -0.66
N GLN A 112 -7.27 16.13 -0.26
CA GLN A 112 -7.02 17.25 0.66
C GLN A 112 -7.58 18.56 0.10
N LYS A 113 -7.36 18.86 -1.18
CA LYS A 113 -7.87 20.08 -1.83
C LYS A 113 -9.39 20.12 -1.89
N LEU A 114 -10.06 19.00 -2.17
CA LEU A 114 -11.51 18.93 -2.23
C LEU A 114 -12.11 19.05 -0.82
N MET A 115 -11.54 18.37 0.18
CA MET A 115 -11.94 18.52 1.58
C MET A 115 -11.83 19.97 2.07
N GLY A 116 -10.79 20.70 1.68
CA GLY A 116 -10.60 22.11 2.06
C GLY A 116 -11.55 23.09 1.36
N LYS A 117 -12.18 22.70 0.25
CA LYS A 117 -13.14 23.54 -0.50
C LYS A 117 -14.60 23.18 -0.19
N ALA A 118 -14.85 21.96 0.26
CA ALA A 118 -16.20 21.49 0.55
C ALA A 118 -16.80 22.23 1.74
N ASN A 119 -18.08 22.58 1.64
CA ASN A 119 -18.86 23.02 2.79
C ASN A 119 -19.36 21.80 3.58
N ALA A 120 -19.84 22.04 4.81
CA ALA A 120 -20.29 20.99 5.73
C ALA A 120 -21.49 20.17 5.22
N SER A 121 -22.19 20.63 4.18
CA SER A 121 -23.34 19.93 3.61
C SER A 121 -22.95 18.89 2.57
N VAL A 122 -21.72 18.93 2.03
CA VAL A 122 -21.23 17.95 1.06
C VAL A 122 -20.76 16.70 1.81
N PRO A 123 -21.33 15.51 1.54
CA PRO A 123 -20.88 14.28 2.17
C PRO A 123 -19.43 13.94 1.80
N PHE A 124 -18.66 13.41 2.76
CA PHE A 124 -17.29 12.94 2.49
C PHE A 124 -17.23 11.91 1.35
N THR A 125 -18.24 11.05 1.23
CA THR A 125 -18.31 10.04 0.15
C THR A 125 -18.35 10.66 -1.24
N GLU A 126 -19.01 11.81 -1.39
CA GLU A 126 -19.05 12.56 -2.65
C GLU A 126 -17.68 13.20 -2.93
N ILE A 127 -17.07 13.83 -1.93
CA ILE A 127 -15.71 14.38 -2.00
C ILE A 127 -14.70 13.30 -2.41
N TYR A 128 -14.80 12.14 -1.77
CA TYR A 128 -13.94 10.99 -2.02
C TYR A 128 -14.14 10.43 -3.43
N SER A 129 -15.38 10.27 -3.89
CA SER A 129 -15.68 9.83 -5.26
C SER A 129 -15.12 10.80 -6.31
N ASN A 130 -15.41 12.10 -6.14
CA ASN A 130 -14.95 13.15 -7.05
C ASN A 130 -13.42 13.23 -7.11
N CYS A 131 -12.73 12.91 -6.01
CA CYS A 131 -11.27 12.85 -6.00
C CYS A 131 -10.70 11.91 -7.07
N PHE A 132 -11.30 10.73 -7.29
CA PHE A 132 -10.81 9.79 -8.30
C PHE A 132 -11.12 10.29 -9.71
N THR A 133 -12.34 10.79 -9.94
CA THR A 133 -12.74 11.37 -11.22
C THR A 133 -11.84 12.54 -11.62
N ASP A 134 -11.59 13.48 -10.70
CA ASP A 134 -10.73 14.65 -10.91
C ASP A 134 -9.25 14.28 -11.09
N THR A 135 -8.80 13.19 -10.45
CA THR A 135 -7.43 12.70 -10.60
C THR A 135 -7.24 12.09 -11.99
N ASN A 136 -8.19 11.30 -12.46
CA ASN A 136 -8.13 10.71 -13.79
C ASN A 136 -8.25 11.75 -14.90
N ALA A 137 -8.99 12.85 -14.68
CA ALA A 137 -9.13 13.93 -15.66
C ALA A 137 -7.86 14.80 -15.85
N LYS A 138 -6.81 14.60 -15.05
CA LYS A 138 -5.52 15.30 -15.19
C LYS A 138 -4.58 14.67 -16.24
N VAL A 139 -4.90 13.46 -16.70
CA VAL A 139 -4.08 12.66 -17.63
C VAL A 139 -4.39 13.02 -19.08
#